data_AF-A0ABD3HWT6-F1
#
_entry.id   AF-A0ABD3HWT6-F1
#
_cell.length_a   1.000
_cell.length_b   1.000
_cell.length_c   1.000
_cell.angle_alpha   90.00
_cell.angle_beta   90.00
_cell.angle_gamma   90.00
#
_symmetry.space_group_name_H-M   'P 1'
#
loop_
_entity.id
_entity.type
_entity.pdbx_description
1 polymer ?
#
loop_
_entity_poly.entity_id
_entity_poly.type
_entity_poly.pdbx_seq_one_letter_code
_entity_poly.pdbx_strand_id
1 'polypeptide(L)'
;MANTTKAPVPQLGTTAANKHRIRYILSVSIIMISAVGWNYATTSPSLQTSSPELELKELVTTSRRIDTHAHFIPPFYYEMLRRMGLDSGGLKVPEWNAEEHLVLMDKLGIETAILSISTPGARLPGLTLEEARTLARELNNYGHMMVATYPGRFQFYATLVLPDIKGSIEEAIRALDTLKAAGVVLLASSEGWYLGRSEFDPLMEVLNSRCASIFVHPNSLPGGNDLEVPPFVVDFLLDTTRAVANLVLNNVTGRYTNLRWILAHSGGFMPFAGNRIGGALSLIMGVSPESLLKELHRFYADTALSSSYSALPSTIAFLTTEHVTFGSDYPFAPNMVIERETVQLDTFLQQKLDIWHQINHLNAGKLFGSHLDHGIKKLDDLMGPQVLTAKYELQSSAFISFAA
;
A
#
# COMPACT_ATOMS: atom_id res chain seq x y z
N MET A 1 -20.92 49.41 -30.39
CA MET A 1 -22.14 48.89 -31.04
C MET A 1 -21.73 47.62 -31.76
N ALA A 2 -21.92 46.46 -31.13
CA ALA A 2 -23.06 45.55 -31.32
C ALA A 2 -22.91 44.76 -32.64
N ASN A 3 -23.16 43.46 -32.75
CA ASN A 3 -23.63 42.41 -31.85
C ASN A 3 -23.46 41.12 -32.67
N THR A 4 -22.80 40.08 -32.16
CA THR A 4 -22.93 38.73 -32.74
C THR A 4 -23.66 37.86 -31.73
N THR A 5 -24.90 37.53 -32.11
CA THR A 5 -25.91 36.80 -31.36
C THR A 5 -25.46 35.37 -31.04
N LYS A 6 -25.46 35.04 -29.74
CA LYS A 6 -25.40 33.67 -29.22
C LYS A 6 -26.70 32.94 -29.57
N ALA A 7 -26.58 31.74 -30.15
CA ALA A 7 -27.68 30.77 -30.22
C ALA A 7 -27.98 30.21 -28.81
N PRO A 8 -29.25 29.86 -28.49
CA PRO A 8 -29.65 29.53 -27.14
C PRO A 8 -29.25 28.10 -26.72
N VAL A 9 -28.82 27.98 -25.47
CA VAL A 9 -28.65 26.72 -24.73
C VAL A 9 -30.05 26.18 -24.39
N PRO A 10 -30.34 24.88 -24.59
CA PRO A 10 -31.61 24.33 -24.16
C PRO A 10 -31.67 24.27 -22.63
N GLN A 11 -32.65 24.97 -22.05
CA GLN A 11 -33.05 24.78 -20.66
C GLN A 11 -33.68 23.39 -20.51
N LEU A 12 -33.04 22.50 -19.74
CA LEU A 12 -33.68 21.30 -19.22
C LEU A 12 -34.68 21.72 -18.15
N GLY A 13 -35.93 21.86 -18.57
CA GLY A 13 -37.07 22.09 -17.70
C GLY A 13 -37.24 20.95 -16.69
N THR A 14 -37.41 21.35 -15.44
CA THR A 14 -37.87 20.50 -14.35
C THR A 14 -39.26 19.97 -14.66
N THR A 15 -39.37 18.70 -15.05
CA THR A 15 -40.67 18.02 -15.18
C THR A 15 -40.90 17.10 -13.97
N ALA A 16 -42.15 17.08 -13.51
CA ALA A 16 -42.62 16.47 -12.27
C ALA A 16 -42.63 14.93 -12.26
N ALA A 17 -41.72 14.28 -12.98
CA ALA A 17 -41.61 12.82 -13.05
C ALA A 17 -40.58 12.21 -12.08
N ASN A 18 -39.78 13.02 -11.38
CA ASN A 18 -38.75 12.54 -10.45
C ASN A 18 -39.11 12.60 -8.95
N LYS A 19 -40.38 12.85 -8.60
CA LYS A 19 -40.85 12.85 -7.20
C LYS A 19 -41.53 11.55 -6.72
N HIS A 20 -41.58 10.52 -7.55
CA HIS A 20 -42.17 9.22 -7.18
C HIS A 20 -41.17 8.05 -7.05
N ARG A 21 -39.86 8.27 -7.17
CA ARG A 21 -38.83 7.23 -6.94
C ARG A 21 -38.06 7.33 -5.61
N ILE A 22 -38.40 8.28 -4.74
CA ILE A 22 -37.82 8.43 -3.39
C ILE A 22 -38.93 8.29 -2.33
N ARG A 23 -39.77 7.25 -2.46
CA ARG A 23 -40.73 6.83 -1.42
C ARG A 23 -40.92 5.30 -1.33
N TYR A 24 -40.06 4.50 -1.99
CA TYR A 24 -40.18 3.03 -2.00
C TYR A 24 -38.96 2.28 -1.41
N ILE A 25 -38.00 2.97 -0.78
CA ILE A 25 -36.82 2.33 -0.13
C ILE A 25 -36.72 2.75 1.35
N LEU A 26 -37.87 2.97 2.01
CA LEU A 26 -37.90 3.30 3.44
C LEU A 26 -39.02 2.59 4.22
N SER A 27 -39.58 1.51 3.65
CA SER A 27 -40.72 0.77 4.24
C SER A 27 -40.47 -0.72 4.46
N VAL A 28 -39.22 -1.21 4.39
CA VAL A 28 -38.90 -2.63 4.62
C VAL A 28 -37.94 -2.86 5.81
N SER A 29 -37.52 -1.81 6.53
CA SER A 29 -36.58 -1.97 7.66
C SER A 29 -37.22 -1.89 9.05
N ILE A 30 -38.54 -1.93 9.18
CA ILE A 30 -39.21 -1.98 10.48
C ILE A 30 -40.41 -2.93 10.38
N ILE A 31 -40.17 -4.22 10.62
CA ILE A 31 -41.07 -5.22 11.24
C ILE A 31 -40.28 -6.54 11.21
N MET A 32 -39.79 -6.94 12.38
CA MET A 32 -39.50 -8.30 12.88
C MET A 32 -38.46 -8.21 14.01
N ILE A 33 -38.79 -7.42 15.03
CA ILE A 33 -38.29 -7.63 16.39
C ILE A 33 -39.52 -7.97 17.22
N SER A 34 -39.82 -9.26 17.34
CA SER A 34 -40.39 -9.94 18.52
C SER A 34 -40.93 -11.32 18.13
N ALA A 35 -40.73 -12.25 19.06
CA ALA A 35 -41.11 -13.67 19.04
C ALA A 35 -40.19 -14.57 18.19
N VAL A 36 -39.21 -15.19 18.85
CA VAL A 36 -39.17 -16.63 19.14
C VAL A 36 -38.14 -16.80 20.26
N GLY A 37 -38.63 -17.05 21.48
CA GLY A 37 -37.77 -17.44 22.60
C GLY A 37 -37.43 -18.91 22.49
N TRP A 38 -36.13 -19.24 22.38
CA TRP A 38 -35.64 -20.61 22.46
C TRP A 38 -34.76 -20.75 23.70
N ASN A 39 -35.30 -21.52 24.67
CA ASN A 39 -34.55 -22.05 25.80
C ASN A 39 -33.61 -23.15 25.28
N TYR A 40 -32.31 -23.00 25.53
CA TYR A 40 -31.39 -24.14 25.59
C TYR A 40 -30.85 -24.27 27.02
N ALA A 41 -31.43 -25.20 27.76
CA ALA A 41 -30.71 -25.88 28.81
C ALA A 41 -29.99 -27.07 28.15
N THR A 42 -28.66 -27.01 28.05
CA THR A 42 -27.82 -28.19 27.82
C THR A 42 -26.60 -28.09 28.71
N THR A 43 -26.49 -29.04 29.63
CA THR A 43 -25.28 -29.35 30.39
C THR A 43 -24.30 -30.05 29.46
N SER A 44 -23.06 -29.58 29.38
CA SER A 44 -21.93 -30.32 28.78
C SER A 44 -20.60 -29.84 29.36
N PRO A 45 -19.57 -30.71 29.40
CA PRO A 45 -18.43 -30.59 30.30
C PRO A 45 -17.45 -29.52 29.84
N SER A 46 -16.83 -28.84 30.80
CA SER A 46 -15.80 -27.83 30.59
C SER A 46 -14.56 -28.39 29.88
N LEU A 47 -14.44 -28.14 28.58
CA LEU A 47 -13.16 -28.07 27.89
C LEU A 47 -12.74 -26.60 27.82
N GLN A 48 -11.61 -26.27 28.45
CA GLN A 48 -10.96 -24.98 28.27
C GLN A 48 -10.40 -24.90 26.85
N THR A 49 -11.22 -24.44 25.91
CA THR A 49 -10.74 -23.88 24.65
C THR A 49 -10.52 -22.39 24.87
N SER A 50 -9.29 -21.90 24.71
CA SER A 50 -9.03 -20.48 24.52
C SER A 50 -9.99 -19.95 23.45
N SER A 51 -10.66 -18.83 23.70
CA SER A 51 -11.52 -18.25 22.68
C SER A 51 -10.65 -17.76 21.51
N PRO A 52 -11.12 -17.81 20.24
CA PRO A 52 -10.40 -17.23 19.10
C PRO A 52 -10.02 -15.76 19.32
N GLU A 53 -10.81 -15.04 20.13
CA GLU A 53 -10.58 -13.65 20.51
C GLU A 53 -9.37 -13.47 21.46
N LEU A 54 -9.08 -14.46 22.31
CA LEU A 54 -7.89 -14.48 23.17
C LEU A 54 -6.63 -14.77 22.35
N GLU A 55 -6.69 -15.73 21.42
CA GLU A 55 -5.58 -16.05 20.51
C GLU A 55 -5.24 -14.89 19.57
N LEU A 56 -6.25 -14.21 19.01
CA LEU A 56 -6.05 -13.01 18.21
C LEU A 56 -5.44 -11.86 19.02
N LYS A 57 -5.87 -11.65 20.27
CA LYS A 57 -5.28 -10.63 21.15
C LYS A 57 -3.81 -10.95 21.47
N GLU A 58 -3.48 -12.20 21.72
CA GLU A 58 -2.10 -12.64 21.99
C GLU A 58 -1.20 -12.54 20.75
N LEU A 59 -1.73 -12.82 19.55
CA LEU A 59 -1.03 -12.59 18.28
C LEU A 59 -0.72 -11.10 18.06
N VAL A 60 -1.68 -10.20 18.33
CA VAL A 60 -1.47 -8.75 18.17
C VAL A 60 -0.42 -8.24 19.16
N THR A 61 -0.48 -8.66 20.44
CA THR A 61 0.45 -8.20 21.48
C THR A 61 1.87 -8.74 21.34
N THR A 62 2.05 -9.85 20.62
CA THR A 62 3.37 -10.44 20.30
C THR A 62 3.81 -10.16 18.86
N SER A 63 2.97 -9.48 18.07
CA SER A 63 3.31 -9.14 16.69
C SER A 63 4.47 -8.15 16.65
N ARG A 64 5.42 -8.45 15.75
CA ARG A 64 6.54 -7.59 15.43
C ARG A 64 6.34 -7.09 14.00
N ARG A 65 5.24 -6.42 13.67
CA ARG A 65 5.00 -6.06 12.26
C ARG A 65 6.03 -5.05 11.77
N ILE A 66 6.42 -5.17 10.51
CA ILE A 66 7.15 -4.11 9.82
C ILE A 66 6.20 -3.52 8.80
N ASP A 67 5.81 -2.27 9.04
CA ASP A 67 4.95 -1.52 8.14
C ASP A 67 5.78 -0.93 7.00
N THR A 68 5.59 -1.49 5.80
CA THR A 68 6.33 -1.10 4.59
C THR A 68 5.67 0.03 3.82
N HIS A 69 4.50 0.48 4.27
CA HIS A 69 3.71 1.54 3.64
C HIS A 69 3.10 2.42 4.72
N ALA A 70 3.90 3.37 5.20
CA ALA A 70 3.45 4.45 6.05
C ALA A 70 4.06 5.77 5.56
N HIS A 71 3.41 6.87 5.92
CA HIS A 71 3.78 8.20 5.50
C HIS A 71 4.08 9.10 6.69
N PHE A 72 4.92 10.09 6.43
CA PHE A 72 5.17 11.19 7.34
C PHE A 72 4.94 12.51 6.61
N ILE A 73 4.43 13.49 7.34
CA ILE A 73 4.09 14.79 6.77
C ILE A 73 4.75 15.84 7.66
N PRO A 74 5.99 16.25 7.34
CA PRO A 74 6.69 17.25 8.14
C PRO A 74 5.86 18.53 8.26
N PRO A 75 5.83 19.20 9.43
CA PRO A 75 4.99 20.40 9.62
C PRO A 75 5.22 21.51 8.58
N PHE A 76 6.48 21.69 8.15
CA PHE A 76 6.81 22.67 7.10
C PHE A 76 6.21 22.29 5.74
N TYR A 77 6.16 21.00 5.44
CA TYR A 77 5.61 20.47 4.20
C TYR A 77 4.09 20.54 4.19
N TYR A 78 3.44 20.16 5.30
CA TYR A 78 2.00 20.34 5.50
C TYR A 78 1.57 21.78 5.26
N GLU A 79 2.25 22.74 5.90
CA GLU A 79 1.93 24.16 5.77
C GLU A 79 2.16 24.68 4.34
N MET A 80 3.20 24.20 3.67
CA MET A 80 3.46 24.56 2.28
C MET A 80 2.36 24.03 1.34
N LEU A 81 1.98 22.75 1.44
CA LEU A 81 0.89 22.18 0.64
C LEU A 81 -0.43 22.92 0.89
N ARG A 82 -0.73 23.24 2.16
CA ARG A 82 -1.91 24.02 2.54
C ARG A 82 -1.92 25.41 1.90
N ARG A 83 -0.78 26.12 1.88
CA ARG A 83 -0.65 27.44 1.26
C ARG A 83 -0.79 27.39 -0.26
N MET A 84 -0.27 26.34 -0.88
CA MET A 84 -0.38 26.13 -2.33
C MET A 84 -1.76 25.61 -2.74
N GLY A 85 -2.61 25.22 -1.79
CA GLY A 85 -3.92 24.62 -2.06
C GLY A 85 -3.82 23.24 -2.71
N LEU A 86 -2.73 22.52 -2.42
CA LEU A 86 -2.49 21.19 -2.96
C LEU A 86 -3.07 20.11 -2.05
N ASP A 87 -3.55 19.03 -2.66
CA ASP A 87 -4.09 17.84 -2.02
C ASP A 87 -3.27 16.60 -2.37
N SER A 88 -3.65 15.44 -1.82
CA SER A 88 -3.09 14.13 -2.16
C SER A 88 -4.18 13.29 -2.82
N GLY A 89 -4.24 13.31 -4.15
CA GLY A 89 -5.23 12.53 -4.92
C GLY A 89 -6.67 12.88 -4.61
N GLY A 90 -6.97 14.16 -4.40
CA GLY A 90 -8.30 14.64 -4.01
C GLY A 90 -8.62 14.54 -2.52
N LEU A 91 -7.69 14.06 -1.69
CA LEU A 91 -7.79 14.11 -0.23
C LEU A 91 -7.03 15.30 0.33
N LYS A 92 -7.68 16.04 1.23
CA LYS A 92 -6.98 17.01 2.06
C LYS A 92 -5.86 16.28 2.81
N VAL A 93 -4.64 16.79 2.69
CA VAL A 93 -3.48 16.26 3.40
C VAL A 93 -3.75 16.29 4.90
N PRO A 94 -3.65 15.16 5.62
CA PRO A 94 -3.86 15.13 7.06
C PRO A 94 -2.66 15.75 7.79
N GLU A 95 -2.88 16.13 9.05
CA GLU A 95 -1.77 16.40 9.96
C GLU A 95 -1.13 15.07 10.37
N TRP A 96 0.18 15.09 10.62
CA TRP A 96 0.92 13.93 11.08
C TRP A 96 1.75 14.28 12.30
N ASN A 97 1.72 13.41 13.30
CA ASN A 97 2.55 13.52 14.48
C ASN A 97 3.23 12.17 14.79
N ALA A 98 4.51 12.21 15.15
CA ALA A 98 5.29 11.01 15.42
C ALA A 98 4.75 10.23 16.64
N GLU A 99 4.37 10.91 17.72
CA GLU A 99 3.84 10.26 18.93
C GLU A 99 2.49 9.59 18.68
N GLU A 100 1.61 10.21 17.88
CA GLU A 100 0.32 9.60 17.52
C GLU A 100 0.51 8.38 16.61
N HIS A 101 1.49 8.46 15.70
CA HIS A 101 1.89 7.32 14.88
C HIS A 101 2.40 6.17 15.76
N LEU A 102 3.26 6.46 16.75
CA LEU A 102 3.76 5.44 17.69
C LEU A 102 2.64 4.80 18.52
N VAL A 103 1.62 5.56 18.93
CA VAL A 103 0.45 5.00 19.62
C VAL A 103 -0.31 4.01 18.74
N LEU A 104 -0.51 4.33 17.46
CA LEU A 104 -1.11 3.39 16.51
C LEU A 104 -0.23 2.17 16.31
N MET A 105 1.08 2.36 16.17
CA MET A 105 2.04 1.28 16.02
C MET A 105 2.00 0.32 17.21
N ASP A 106 2.05 0.83 18.44
CA ASP A 106 1.98 0.02 19.66
C ASP A 106 0.65 -0.74 19.75
N LYS A 107 -0.46 -0.10 19.35
CA LYS A 107 -1.79 -0.72 19.34
C LYS A 107 -1.89 -1.90 18.36
N LEU A 108 -1.22 -1.82 17.22
CA LEU A 108 -1.27 -2.84 16.15
C LEU A 108 -0.08 -3.81 16.17
N GLY A 109 0.83 -3.66 17.14
CA GLY A 109 2.09 -4.39 17.24
C GLY A 109 3.02 -4.16 16.03
N ILE A 110 3.02 -2.93 15.50
CA ILE A 110 4.00 -2.50 14.51
C ILE A 110 5.29 -2.12 15.24
N GLU A 111 6.32 -2.93 15.02
CA GLU A 111 7.65 -2.69 15.58
C GLU A 111 8.30 -1.50 14.88
N THR A 112 8.38 -1.56 13.55
CA THR A 112 9.01 -0.54 12.71
C THR A 112 8.09 -0.12 11.58
N ALA A 113 7.99 1.19 11.33
CA ALA A 113 7.38 1.72 10.12
C ALA A 113 8.43 2.34 9.20
N ILE A 114 8.39 2.00 7.91
CA ILE A 114 9.23 2.58 6.87
C ILE A 114 8.47 3.74 6.23
N LEU A 115 8.81 4.94 6.69
CA LEU A 115 8.14 6.19 6.37
C LEU A 115 8.48 6.67 4.95
N SER A 116 7.50 7.22 4.25
CA SER A 116 7.70 7.83 2.92
C SER A 116 6.91 9.13 2.75
N ILE A 117 7.34 10.00 1.84
CA ILE A 117 6.51 11.12 1.37
C ILE A 117 5.54 10.57 0.31
N SER A 118 4.24 10.70 0.56
CA SER A 118 3.18 10.35 -0.40
C SER A 118 3.10 11.38 -1.54
N THR A 119 2.22 11.12 -2.52
CA THR A 119 1.84 12.14 -3.51
C THR A 119 1.38 13.43 -2.81
N PRO A 120 1.75 14.63 -3.30
CA PRO A 120 2.38 14.97 -4.59
C PRO A 120 3.91 14.85 -4.67
N GLY A 121 4.58 14.34 -3.62
CA GLY A 121 6.05 14.24 -3.60
C GLY A 121 6.76 15.61 -3.59
N ALA A 122 8.06 15.62 -3.92
CA ALA A 122 8.84 16.86 -3.89
C ALA A 122 8.76 17.70 -5.18
N ARG A 123 8.25 17.14 -6.29
CA ARG A 123 8.10 17.85 -7.56
C ARG A 123 6.74 18.57 -7.62
N LEU A 124 6.60 19.62 -6.81
CA LEU A 124 5.34 20.38 -6.73
C LEU A 124 5.16 21.33 -7.93
N PRO A 125 3.90 21.56 -8.37
CA PRO A 125 3.60 22.56 -9.39
C PRO A 125 4.11 23.95 -9.01
N GLY A 126 4.71 24.66 -9.97
CA GLY A 126 5.20 26.03 -9.78
C GLY A 126 6.61 26.14 -9.19
N LEU A 127 7.17 25.08 -8.61
CA LEU A 127 8.57 25.07 -8.19
C LEU A 127 9.52 24.93 -9.39
N THR A 128 10.65 25.61 -9.33
CA THR A 128 11.82 25.33 -10.16
C THR A 128 12.46 23.99 -9.79
N LEU A 129 13.35 23.47 -10.64
CA LEU A 129 14.08 22.23 -10.33
C LEU A 129 14.95 22.36 -9.07
N GLU A 130 15.61 23.49 -8.87
CA GLU A 130 16.45 23.70 -7.68
C GLU A 130 15.61 23.80 -6.39
N GLU A 131 14.43 24.44 -6.44
CA GLU A 131 13.50 24.46 -5.31
C GLU A 131 12.98 23.06 -4.99
N ALA A 132 12.60 22.28 -6.02
CA ALA A 132 12.17 20.89 -5.83
C ALA A 132 13.28 20.00 -5.24
N ARG A 133 14.53 20.14 -5.71
CA ARG A 133 15.71 19.46 -5.14
C ARG A 133 15.94 19.84 -3.68
N THR A 134 15.83 21.13 -3.36
CA THR A 134 15.98 21.64 -1.99
C THR A 134 14.91 21.04 -1.08
N LEU A 135 13.66 21.04 -1.54
CA LEU A 135 12.55 20.44 -0.82
C LEU A 135 12.76 18.93 -0.59
N ALA A 136 13.16 18.17 -1.60
CA ALA A 136 13.44 16.74 -1.44
C ALA A 136 14.52 16.47 -0.39
N ARG A 137 15.59 17.28 -0.38
CA ARG A 137 16.64 17.20 0.64
C ARG A 137 16.11 17.45 2.04
N GLU A 138 15.29 18.47 2.23
CA GLU A 138 14.68 18.80 3.52
C GLU A 138 13.75 17.69 4.01
N LEU A 139 12.91 17.14 3.12
CA LEU A 139 12.03 16.00 3.42
C LEU A 139 12.84 14.76 3.82
N ASN A 140 13.89 14.43 3.09
CA ASN A 140 14.76 13.29 3.39
C ASN A 140 15.56 13.49 4.68
N ASN A 141 16.01 14.72 4.97
CA ASN A 141 16.67 15.04 6.24
C ASN A 141 15.69 14.89 7.41
N TYR A 142 14.42 15.27 7.23
CA TYR A 142 13.38 15.03 8.24
C TYR A 142 13.14 13.53 8.46
N GLY A 143 13.05 12.74 7.39
CA GLY A 143 12.96 11.28 7.48
C GLY A 143 14.14 10.68 8.27
N HIS A 144 15.37 11.08 7.94
CA HIS A 144 16.57 10.69 8.68
C HIS A 144 16.53 11.11 10.16
N MET A 145 16.04 12.32 10.45
CA MET A 145 15.84 12.79 11.83
C MET A 145 14.84 11.91 12.59
N MET A 146 13.76 11.45 11.96
CA MET A 146 12.80 10.53 12.62
C MET A 146 13.46 9.21 13.02
N VAL A 147 14.34 8.67 12.16
CA VAL A 147 15.13 7.47 12.49
C VAL A 147 16.05 7.71 13.68
N ALA A 148 16.73 8.86 13.71
CA ALA A 148 17.64 9.22 14.80
C ALA A 148 16.90 9.47 16.14
N THR A 149 15.72 10.08 16.09
CA THR A 149 14.93 10.40 17.28
C THR A 149 14.22 9.17 17.86
N TYR A 150 13.72 8.26 17.01
CA TYR A 150 13.01 7.05 17.42
C TYR A 150 13.67 5.79 16.86
N PRO A 151 14.89 5.45 17.33
CA PRO A 151 15.66 4.34 16.79
C PRO A 151 14.89 3.01 16.91
N GLY A 152 14.90 2.23 15.84
CA GLY A 152 14.18 0.95 15.74
C GLY A 152 12.67 1.07 15.49
N ARG A 153 12.07 2.24 15.74
CA ARG A 153 10.63 2.48 15.48
C ARG A 153 10.37 3.02 14.08
N PHE A 154 11.26 3.87 13.59
CA PHE A 154 11.16 4.41 12.23
C PHE A 154 12.39 4.08 11.39
N GLN A 155 12.11 3.86 10.11
CA GLN A 155 13.05 3.88 9.00
C GLN A 155 12.39 4.72 7.88
N PHE A 156 13.08 5.04 6.78
CA PHE A 156 12.46 5.82 5.72
C PHE A 156 12.91 5.41 4.31
N TYR A 157 12.00 5.61 3.36
CA TYR A 157 12.30 5.71 1.94
C TYR A 157 12.58 7.16 1.57
N ALA A 158 13.66 7.40 0.84
CA ALA A 158 13.97 8.73 0.35
C ALA A 158 13.06 9.12 -0.81
N THR A 159 12.48 10.32 -0.76
CA THR A 159 11.75 10.90 -1.90
C THR A 159 12.73 11.49 -2.91
N LEU A 160 12.42 11.33 -4.19
CA LEU A 160 13.21 11.87 -5.31
C LEU A 160 12.40 12.89 -6.12
N VAL A 161 13.04 13.55 -7.09
CA VAL A 161 12.50 14.72 -7.80
C VAL A 161 12.22 14.43 -9.28
N LEU A 162 11.76 13.22 -9.61
CA LEU A 162 11.38 12.90 -11.00
C LEU A 162 10.38 13.95 -11.55
N PRO A 163 10.50 14.35 -12.83
CA PRO A 163 11.36 13.78 -13.87
C PRO A 163 12.80 14.33 -13.93
N ASP A 164 13.26 15.11 -12.95
CA ASP A 164 14.65 15.59 -12.92
C ASP A 164 15.64 14.48 -12.55
N ILE A 165 16.23 13.88 -13.59
CA ILE A 165 17.11 12.71 -13.47
C ILE A 165 18.39 13.05 -12.72
N LYS A 166 18.99 14.21 -13.02
CA LYS A 166 20.24 14.62 -12.37
C LYS A 166 20.01 14.83 -10.87
N GLY A 167 18.98 15.60 -10.51
CA GLY A 167 18.63 15.83 -9.11
C GLY A 167 18.28 14.54 -8.37
N SER A 168 17.55 13.64 -9.03
CA SER A 168 17.16 12.35 -8.46
C SER A 168 18.35 11.42 -8.23
N ILE A 169 19.33 11.39 -9.14
CA ILE A 169 20.56 10.61 -8.96
C ILE A 169 21.39 11.15 -7.80
N GLU A 170 21.63 12.45 -7.77
CA GLU A 170 22.40 13.09 -6.70
C GLU A 170 21.78 12.82 -5.32
N GLU A 171 20.46 12.94 -5.23
CA GLU A 171 19.74 12.72 -3.98
C GLU A 171 19.65 11.23 -3.60
N ALA A 172 19.46 10.33 -4.56
CA ALA A 172 19.47 8.89 -4.29
C ALA A 172 20.82 8.43 -3.73
N ILE A 173 21.93 8.89 -4.31
CA ILE A 173 23.28 8.61 -3.81
C ILE A 173 23.43 9.12 -2.38
N ARG A 174 23.06 10.39 -2.12
CA ARG A 174 23.17 10.98 -0.78
C ARG A 174 22.31 10.22 0.23
N ALA A 175 21.06 9.96 -0.08
CA ALA A 175 20.12 9.38 0.86
C ALA A 175 20.46 7.92 1.20
N LEU A 176 20.83 7.11 0.20
CA LEU A 176 21.20 5.71 0.42
C LEU A 176 22.59 5.58 1.07
N ASP A 177 23.59 6.34 0.59
CA ASP A 177 24.97 6.14 1.01
C ASP A 177 25.29 6.91 2.31
N THR A 178 24.70 8.09 2.51
CA THR A 178 24.98 8.97 3.66
C THR A 178 23.90 8.89 4.72
N LEU A 179 22.63 9.08 4.36
CA LEU A 179 21.52 9.07 5.34
C LEU A 179 21.06 7.66 5.74
N LYS A 180 21.52 6.64 5.02
CA LYS A 180 21.19 5.22 5.23
C LYS A 180 19.70 4.91 5.09
N ALA A 181 19.00 5.63 4.21
CA ALA A 181 17.63 5.34 3.85
C ALA A 181 17.48 3.86 3.44
N ALA A 182 16.36 3.23 3.81
CA ALA A 182 16.09 1.82 3.49
C ALA A 182 15.80 1.57 2.00
N GLY A 183 15.52 2.63 1.26
CA GLY A 183 15.20 2.60 -0.16
C GLY A 183 14.78 3.98 -0.64
N VAL A 184 14.12 4.01 -1.79
CA VAL A 184 13.53 5.22 -2.36
C VAL A 184 12.03 5.03 -2.58
N VAL A 185 11.26 6.11 -2.46
CA VAL A 185 9.86 6.15 -2.91
C VAL A 185 9.82 6.84 -4.26
N LEU A 186 9.21 6.18 -5.25
CA LEU A 186 8.95 6.73 -6.56
C LEU A 186 7.45 6.79 -6.80
N LEU A 187 6.96 7.92 -7.28
CA LEU A 187 5.60 8.01 -7.77
C LEU A 187 5.49 7.20 -9.08
N ALA A 188 4.41 6.45 -9.24
CA ALA A 188 4.10 5.64 -10.42
C ALA A 188 4.15 6.47 -11.71
N SER A 189 3.72 7.74 -11.61
CA SER A 189 3.92 8.76 -12.64
C SER A 189 4.37 10.11 -12.05
N SER A 190 5.18 10.86 -12.80
CA SER A 190 5.62 12.22 -12.46
C SER A 190 5.53 13.11 -13.69
N GLU A 191 4.73 14.19 -13.63
CA GLU A 191 4.46 15.06 -14.79
C GLU A 191 4.02 14.29 -16.07
N GLY A 192 3.22 13.24 -15.90
CA GLY A 192 2.78 12.38 -17.00
C GLY A 192 3.80 11.35 -17.47
N TRP A 193 5.00 11.32 -16.90
CA TRP A 193 6.02 10.32 -17.21
C TRP A 193 5.88 9.15 -16.25
N TYR A 194 5.54 7.99 -16.81
CA TYR A 194 5.48 6.73 -16.06
C TYR A 194 6.87 6.15 -15.82
N LEU A 195 7.03 5.44 -14.71
CA LEU A 195 8.17 4.53 -14.52
C LEU A 195 8.24 3.53 -15.69
N GLY A 196 9.45 3.23 -16.17
CA GLY A 196 9.66 2.41 -17.37
C GLY A 196 10.22 3.16 -18.57
N ARG A 197 10.20 4.50 -18.54
CA ARG A 197 10.79 5.32 -19.59
C ARG A 197 12.32 5.20 -19.65
N SER A 198 12.88 5.19 -20.86
CA SER A 198 14.33 5.10 -21.08
C SER A 198 15.10 6.29 -20.49
N GLU A 199 14.47 7.46 -20.39
CA GLU A 199 15.09 8.64 -19.76
C GLU A 199 15.40 8.40 -18.27
N PHE A 200 14.75 7.42 -17.62
CA PHE A 200 14.99 7.07 -16.23
C PHE A 200 16.12 6.04 -16.06
N ASP A 201 16.67 5.49 -17.15
CA ASP A 201 17.72 4.46 -17.12
C ASP A 201 18.95 4.85 -16.29
N PRO A 202 19.50 6.08 -16.40
CA PRO A 202 20.64 6.47 -15.57
C PRO A 202 20.34 6.41 -14.07
N LEU A 203 19.12 6.73 -13.65
CA LEU A 203 18.70 6.57 -12.26
C LEU A 203 18.57 5.09 -11.89
N MET A 204 17.97 4.27 -12.76
CA MET A 204 17.82 2.83 -12.52
C MET A 204 19.18 2.14 -12.36
N GLU A 205 20.20 2.53 -13.14
CA GLU A 205 21.56 2.01 -13.01
C GLU A 205 22.16 2.31 -11.62
N VAL A 206 22.03 3.56 -11.16
CA VAL A 206 22.51 4.01 -9.84
C VAL A 206 21.81 3.29 -8.68
N LEU A 207 20.49 3.09 -8.79
CA LEU A 207 19.72 2.35 -7.80
C LEU A 207 20.06 0.84 -7.84
N ASN A 208 20.24 0.28 -9.03
CA ASN A 208 20.54 -1.13 -9.23
C ASN A 208 21.92 -1.52 -8.69
N SER A 209 22.93 -0.65 -8.85
CA SER A 209 24.27 -0.88 -8.28
C SER A 209 24.27 -0.92 -6.75
N ARG A 210 23.22 -0.39 -6.10
CA ARG A 210 23.01 -0.37 -4.65
C ARG A 210 22.02 -1.44 -4.17
N CYS A 211 21.50 -2.27 -5.07
CA CYS A 211 20.43 -3.22 -4.78
C CYS A 211 19.23 -2.54 -4.09
N ALA A 212 18.90 -1.32 -4.51
CA ALA A 212 17.94 -0.48 -3.81
C ALA A 212 16.54 -1.11 -3.78
N SER A 213 15.87 -0.96 -2.65
CA SER A 213 14.42 -1.17 -2.56
C SER A 213 13.70 0.07 -3.07
N ILE A 214 12.71 -0.11 -3.92
CA ILE A 214 11.91 0.95 -4.52
C ILE A 214 10.46 0.72 -4.11
N PHE A 215 9.93 1.62 -3.29
CA PHE A 215 8.50 1.68 -3.00
C PHE A 215 7.81 2.51 -4.09
N VAL A 216 6.93 1.89 -4.87
CA VAL A 216 6.16 2.53 -5.93
C VAL A 216 4.81 2.93 -5.36
N HIS A 217 4.62 4.23 -5.19
CA HIS A 217 3.37 4.81 -4.68
C HIS A 217 2.60 5.46 -5.84
N PRO A 218 1.26 5.37 -5.88
CA PRO A 218 0.47 6.01 -6.93
C PRO A 218 0.57 7.54 -6.94
N ASN A 219 0.22 8.12 -8.07
CA ASN A 219 -0.04 9.54 -8.22
C ASN A 219 -1.38 9.76 -8.93
N SER A 220 -1.78 11.01 -9.13
CA SER A 220 -2.93 11.34 -9.99
C SER A 220 -2.67 10.84 -11.41
N LEU A 221 -3.64 10.12 -11.96
CA LEU A 221 -3.56 9.53 -13.28
C LEU A 221 -3.33 10.63 -14.35
N PRO A 222 -2.27 10.54 -15.18
CA PRO A 222 -2.06 11.48 -16.27
C PRO A 222 -3.25 11.49 -17.24
N GLY A 223 -3.90 12.64 -17.35
CA GLY A 223 -5.04 12.87 -18.24
C GLY A 223 -6.40 12.40 -17.70
N GLY A 224 -6.52 12.02 -16.42
CA GLY A 224 -7.71 11.37 -15.85
C GLY A 224 -8.59 12.18 -14.90
N ASN A 225 -8.46 13.50 -14.80
CA ASN A 225 -8.99 14.25 -13.66
C ASN A 225 -10.40 14.86 -13.83
N ASP A 226 -11.15 14.48 -14.87
CA ASP A 226 -12.48 15.08 -15.16
C ASP A 226 -13.64 14.34 -14.47
N LEU A 227 -13.36 13.41 -13.55
CA LEU A 227 -14.36 12.68 -12.79
C LEU A 227 -14.63 13.34 -11.43
N GLU A 228 -15.89 13.30 -10.97
CA GLU A 228 -16.26 13.74 -9.61
C GLU A 228 -15.72 12.82 -8.52
N VAL A 229 -15.44 11.55 -8.86
CA VAL A 229 -14.86 10.58 -7.94
C VAL A 229 -13.38 10.94 -7.72
N PRO A 230 -12.92 11.16 -6.48
CA PRO A 230 -11.53 11.49 -6.22
C PRO A 230 -10.54 10.39 -6.66
N PRO A 231 -9.35 10.76 -7.15
CA PRO A 231 -8.35 9.81 -7.65
C PRO A 231 -7.99 8.65 -6.69
N PHE A 232 -7.89 8.92 -5.38
CA PHE A 232 -7.53 7.89 -4.40
C PHE A 232 -8.50 6.68 -4.36
N VAL A 233 -9.73 6.84 -4.84
CA VAL A 233 -10.78 5.80 -4.76
C VAL A 233 -10.53 4.67 -5.77
N VAL A 234 -10.05 4.99 -6.97
CA VAL A 234 -9.90 4.01 -8.08
C VAL A 234 -8.65 4.24 -8.89
N ASP A 235 -8.34 5.49 -9.22
CA ASP A 235 -7.26 5.82 -10.16
C ASP A 235 -5.88 5.50 -9.61
N PHE A 236 -5.69 5.56 -8.28
CA PHE A 236 -4.43 5.17 -7.65
C PHE A 236 -4.06 3.71 -7.94
N LEU A 237 -5.01 2.78 -7.80
CA LEU A 237 -4.80 1.37 -8.12
C LEU A 237 -4.44 1.19 -9.62
N LEU A 238 -5.12 1.96 -10.49
CA LEU A 238 -4.83 1.95 -11.92
C LEU A 238 -3.46 2.56 -12.25
N ASP A 239 -3.05 3.63 -11.57
CA ASP A 239 -1.78 4.32 -11.81
C ASP A 239 -0.60 3.40 -11.49
N THR A 240 -0.62 2.73 -10.34
CA THR A 240 0.34 1.68 -9.98
C THR A 240 0.37 0.56 -11.03
N THR A 241 -0.81 0.09 -11.47
CA THR A 241 -0.92 -0.97 -12.49
C THR A 241 -0.30 -0.54 -13.83
N ARG A 242 -0.50 0.71 -14.25
CA ARG A 242 0.09 1.28 -15.47
C ARG A 242 1.60 1.38 -15.37
N ALA A 243 2.14 1.82 -14.23
CA ALA A 243 3.57 1.86 -14.00
C ALA A 243 4.21 0.46 -14.11
N VAL A 244 3.59 -0.56 -13.51
CA VAL A 244 4.07 -1.96 -13.62
C VAL A 244 4.07 -2.44 -15.07
N ALA A 245 2.97 -2.25 -15.79
CA ALA A 245 2.88 -2.64 -17.19
C ALA A 245 3.95 -1.93 -18.04
N ASN A 246 4.20 -0.65 -17.78
CA ASN A 246 5.20 0.14 -18.52
C ASN A 246 6.64 -0.26 -18.16
N LEU A 247 6.94 -0.58 -16.91
CA LEU A 247 8.24 -1.13 -16.48
C LEU A 247 8.56 -2.45 -17.19
N VAL A 248 7.60 -3.37 -17.25
CA VAL A 248 7.76 -4.67 -17.90
C VAL A 248 7.85 -4.53 -19.42
N LEU A 249 6.97 -3.72 -20.03
CA LEU A 249 6.98 -3.44 -21.48
C LEU A 249 8.35 -2.93 -21.96
N ASN A 250 8.99 -2.06 -21.17
CA ASN A 250 10.29 -1.48 -21.49
C ASN A 250 11.47 -2.30 -20.93
N ASN A 251 11.20 -3.53 -20.49
CA ASN A 251 12.20 -4.46 -19.96
C ASN A 251 13.09 -3.86 -18.85
N VAL A 252 12.55 -2.97 -18.01
CA VAL A 252 13.32 -2.35 -16.92
C VAL A 252 13.60 -3.39 -15.84
N THR A 253 12.61 -4.19 -15.46
CA THR A 253 12.77 -5.25 -14.45
C THR A 253 13.79 -6.32 -14.86
N GLY A 254 13.84 -6.64 -16.16
CA GLY A 254 14.79 -7.62 -16.71
C GLY A 254 16.21 -7.07 -16.89
N ARG A 255 16.39 -5.75 -17.07
CA ARG A 255 17.72 -5.11 -17.16
C ARG A 255 18.32 -4.77 -15.80
N TYR A 256 17.50 -4.36 -14.84
CA TYR A 256 17.93 -3.92 -13.51
C TYR A 256 17.48 -4.90 -12.43
N THR A 257 18.05 -6.11 -12.48
CA THR A 257 17.59 -7.26 -11.71
C THR A 257 17.86 -7.20 -10.21
N ASN A 258 18.70 -6.28 -9.75
CA ASN A 258 19.01 -6.11 -8.32
C ASN A 258 18.02 -5.19 -7.60
N LEU A 259 17.16 -4.49 -8.36
CA LEU A 259 16.11 -3.65 -7.79
C LEU A 259 15.01 -4.51 -7.18
N ARG A 260 14.55 -4.11 -6.00
CA ARG A 260 13.45 -4.76 -5.27
C ARG A 260 12.26 -3.82 -5.27
N TRP A 261 11.26 -4.12 -6.09
CA TRP A 261 10.11 -3.27 -6.31
C TRP A 261 8.98 -3.67 -5.35
N ILE A 262 8.48 -2.73 -4.55
CA ILE A 262 7.36 -2.91 -3.63
C ILE A 262 6.24 -2.00 -4.12
N LEU A 263 5.10 -2.59 -4.44
CA LEU A 263 3.98 -1.88 -5.02
C LEU A 263 2.93 -1.57 -3.95
N ALA A 264 2.52 -0.30 -3.90
CA ALA A 264 1.45 0.15 -3.04
C ALA A 264 0.12 -0.59 -3.32
N HIS A 265 -0.67 -0.76 -2.25
CA HIS A 265 -2.08 -1.16 -2.32
C HIS A 265 -2.28 -2.51 -3.03
N SER A 266 -1.55 -3.52 -2.58
CA SER A 266 -1.55 -4.86 -3.18
C SER A 266 -1.20 -4.88 -4.67
N GLY A 267 -0.39 -3.93 -5.14
CA GLY A 267 0.00 -3.85 -6.55
C GLY A 267 -1.09 -3.33 -7.47
N GLY A 268 -2.11 -2.66 -6.94
CA GLY A 268 -3.23 -2.17 -7.71
C GLY A 268 -4.09 -3.32 -8.26
N PHE A 269 -4.41 -3.25 -9.55
CA PHE A 269 -5.13 -4.31 -10.25
C PHE A 269 -4.22 -5.39 -10.82
N MET A 270 -2.89 -5.27 -10.66
CA MET A 270 -1.95 -6.19 -11.28
C MET A 270 -2.16 -7.64 -10.83
N PRO A 271 -2.31 -7.99 -9.54
CA PRO A 271 -2.50 -9.40 -9.18
C PRO A 271 -3.76 -10.02 -9.76
N PHE A 272 -4.84 -9.25 -9.87
CA PHE A 272 -6.08 -9.69 -10.50
C PHE A 272 -5.91 -9.87 -12.02
N ALA A 273 -5.23 -8.93 -12.68
CA ALA A 273 -5.13 -8.86 -14.13
C ALA A 273 -3.82 -9.42 -14.70
N GLY A 274 -2.96 -10.03 -13.88
CA GLY A 274 -1.57 -10.33 -14.24
C GLY A 274 -1.42 -11.24 -15.47
N ASN A 275 -2.27 -12.27 -15.59
CA ASN A 275 -2.33 -13.13 -16.78
C ASN A 275 -2.72 -12.35 -18.05
N ARG A 276 -3.65 -11.41 -17.94
CA ARG A 276 -4.05 -10.55 -19.06
C ARG A 276 -2.92 -9.59 -19.44
N ILE A 277 -2.29 -8.96 -18.45
CA ILE A 277 -1.20 -8.01 -18.67
C ILE A 277 -0.02 -8.74 -19.31
N GLY A 278 0.48 -9.81 -18.69
CA GLY A 278 1.60 -10.60 -19.20
C GLY A 278 1.34 -11.17 -20.58
N GLY A 279 0.14 -11.74 -20.81
CA GLY A 279 -0.27 -12.24 -22.13
C GLY A 279 -0.29 -11.15 -23.20
N ALA A 280 -0.88 -9.99 -22.92
CA ALA A 280 -0.91 -8.87 -23.87
C ALA A 280 0.49 -8.32 -24.17
N LEU A 281 1.33 -8.13 -23.13
CA LEU A 281 2.71 -7.67 -23.30
C LEU A 281 3.56 -8.68 -24.09
N SER A 282 3.32 -9.98 -23.91
CA SER A 282 4.02 -11.03 -24.68
C SER A 282 3.81 -10.90 -26.19
N LEU A 283 2.60 -10.56 -26.61
CA LEU A 283 2.27 -10.34 -28.01
C LEU A 283 2.95 -9.08 -28.57
N ILE A 284 3.02 -8.01 -27.76
CA ILE A 284 3.66 -6.75 -28.16
C ILE A 284 5.19 -6.91 -28.26
N MET A 285 5.78 -7.61 -27.29
CA MET A 285 7.24 -7.76 -27.17
C MET A 285 7.80 -8.93 -27.98
N GLY A 286 6.95 -9.83 -28.49
CA GLY A 286 7.38 -11.00 -29.25
C GLY A 286 8.15 -12.04 -28.43
N VAL A 287 7.81 -12.18 -27.14
CA VAL A 287 8.41 -13.15 -26.20
C VAL A 287 7.33 -14.04 -25.60
N SER A 288 7.69 -15.08 -24.83
CA SER A 288 6.70 -16.01 -24.29
C SER A 288 5.91 -15.39 -23.11
N PRO A 289 4.61 -15.70 -22.96
CA PRO A 289 3.81 -15.28 -21.81
C PRO A 289 4.43 -15.65 -20.46
N GLU A 290 5.02 -16.84 -20.37
CA GLU A 290 5.66 -17.36 -19.15
C GLU A 290 6.83 -16.47 -18.72
N SER A 291 7.58 -15.90 -19.69
CA SER A 291 8.65 -14.95 -19.40
C SER A 291 8.12 -13.66 -18.76
N LEU A 292 7.00 -13.11 -19.25
CA LEU A 292 6.43 -11.89 -18.65
C LEU A 292 5.74 -12.16 -17.33
N LEU A 293 5.10 -13.32 -17.17
CA LEU A 293 4.55 -13.73 -15.89
C LEU A 293 5.67 -13.85 -14.85
N LYS A 294 6.82 -14.42 -15.23
CA LYS A 294 7.99 -14.46 -14.36
C LYS A 294 8.47 -13.06 -13.96
N GLU A 295 8.49 -12.10 -14.88
CA GLU A 295 8.82 -10.70 -14.57
C GLU A 295 7.80 -10.05 -13.62
N LEU A 296 6.50 -10.29 -13.84
CA LEU A 296 5.43 -9.78 -12.97
C LEU A 296 5.46 -10.41 -11.56
N HIS A 297 5.89 -11.66 -11.42
CA HIS A 297 6.05 -12.31 -10.11
C HIS A 297 7.29 -11.82 -9.32
N ARG A 298 8.15 -10.96 -9.90
CA ARG A 298 9.29 -10.38 -9.18
C ARG A 298 8.89 -9.26 -8.22
N PHE A 299 7.74 -8.63 -8.44
CA PHE A 299 7.27 -7.53 -7.61
C PHE A 299 6.88 -8.03 -6.22
N TYR A 300 7.12 -7.19 -5.23
CA TYR A 300 6.48 -7.27 -3.92
C TYR A 300 5.25 -6.36 -3.92
N ALA A 301 4.29 -6.62 -3.05
CA ALA A 301 3.15 -5.75 -2.83
C ALA A 301 2.80 -5.66 -1.34
N ASP A 302 2.37 -4.49 -0.88
CA ASP A 302 1.89 -4.35 0.50
C ASP A 302 0.39 -4.72 0.65
N THR A 303 -0.08 -4.82 1.89
CA THR A 303 -1.48 -5.07 2.22
C THR A 303 -2.30 -3.81 2.47
N ALA A 304 -1.73 -2.62 2.31
CA ALA A 304 -2.40 -1.38 2.73
C ALA A 304 -3.72 -1.18 1.99
N LEU A 305 -4.79 -0.97 2.75
CA LEU A 305 -6.17 -0.82 2.25
C LEU A 305 -6.67 -1.98 1.36
N SER A 306 -6.03 -3.14 1.43
CA SER A 306 -6.21 -4.25 0.47
C SER A 306 -6.28 -5.62 1.14
N SER A 307 -6.62 -5.68 2.43
CA SER A 307 -6.72 -6.93 3.21
C SER A 307 -8.08 -7.61 3.10
N SER A 308 -8.98 -7.09 2.26
CA SER A 308 -10.30 -7.67 2.02
C SER A 308 -10.25 -9.12 1.50
N TYR A 309 -11.35 -9.85 1.71
CA TYR A 309 -11.53 -11.25 1.28
C TYR A 309 -11.45 -11.48 -0.24
N SER A 310 -11.45 -10.43 -1.07
CA SER A 310 -11.25 -10.53 -2.52
C SER A 310 -9.84 -10.12 -2.94
N ALA A 311 -9.31 -9.04 -2.37
CA ALA A 311 -8.01 -8.51 -2.74
C ALA A 311 -6.86 -9.43 -2.25
N LEU A 312 -6.81 -9.71 -0.95
CA LEU A 312 -5.70 -10.46 -0.35
C LEU A 312 -5.52 -11.86 -0.96
N PRO A 313 -6.57 -12.68 -1.17
CA PRO A 313 -6.41 -13.97 -1.84
C PRO A 313 -5.93 -13.85 -3.28
N SER A 314 -6.36 -12.81 -4.02
CA SER A 314 -5.88 -12.57 -5.39
C SER A 314 -4.39 -12.20 -5.39
N THR A 315 -3.96 -11.36 -4.45
CA THR A 315 -2.56 -10.96 -4.30
C THR A 315 -1.69 -12.17 -3.98
N ILE A 316 -2.07 -12.98 -2.99
CA ILE A 316 -1.33 -14.18 -2.61
C ILE A 316 -1.32 -15.22 -3.73
N ALA A 317 -2.44 -15.44 -4.41
CA ALA A 317 -2.52 -16.40 -5.50
C ALA A 317 -1.63 -16.03 -6.69
N PHE A 318 -1.42 -14.74 -6.95
CA PHE A 318 -0.58 -14.27 -8.04
C PHE A 318 0.90 -14.12 -7.64
N LEU A 319 1.19 -13.45 -6.52
CA LEU A 319 2.57 -13.11 -6.12
C LEU A 319 3.22 -14.14 -5.19
N THR A 320 2.46 -15.07 -4.61
CA THR A 320 2.87 -15.93 -3.48
C THR A 320 3.03 -15.17 -2.16
N THR A 321 3.04 -15.90 -1.05
CA THR A 321 3.12 -15.29 0.29
C THR A 321 4.46 -14.63 0.58
N GLU A 322 5.52 -14.99 -0.14
CA GLU A 322 6.89 -14.51 0.00
C GLU A 322 7.09 -13.10 -0.59
N HIS A 323 6.13 -12.63 -1.36
CA HIS A 323 6.16 -11.33 -2.05
C HIS A 323 5.10 -10.36 -1.51
N VAL A 324 4.50 -10.64 -0.35
CA VAL A 324 3.49 -9.77 0.26
C VAL A 324 3.99 -9.22 1.59
N THR A 325 3.96 -7.90 1.79
CA THR A 325 4.39 -7.25 3.05
C THR A 325 3.23 -6.55 3.74
N PHE A 326 3.31 -6.37 5.06
CA PHE A 326 2.35 -5.54 5.78
C PHE A 326 2.49 -4.06 5.42
N GLY A 327 1.36 -3.36 5.33
CA GLY A 327 1.27 -1.92 5.03
C GLY A 327 0.02 -1.30 5.65
N SER A 328 0.09 -0.05 6.15
CA SER A 328 -1.06 0.64 6.76
C SER A 328 -1.63 1.81 5.95
N ASP A 329 -0.81 2.49 5.15
CA ASP A 329 -1.11 3.79 4.51
C ASP A 329 -1.44 4.91 5.54
N TYR A 330 -0.94 4.79 6.77
CA TYR A 330 -1.06 5.85 7.77
C TYR A 330 -0.28 7.11 7.32
N PRO A 331 -0.78 8.35 7.51
CA PRO A 331 -2.06 8.73 8.13
C PRO A 331 -3.18 9.01 7.11
N PHE A 332 -2.99 8.72 5.82
CA PHE A 332 -4.02 8.94 4.81
C PHE A 332 -5.19 7.97 5.00
N ALA A 333 -4.89 6.72 5.35
CA ALA A 333 -5.85 5.79 5.91
C ALA A 333 -6.19 6.20 7.36
N PRO A 334 -7.48 6.42 7.70
CA PRO A 334 -7.87 6.70 9.08
C PRO A 334 -7.64 5.47 9.98
N ASN A 335 -7.32 5.68 11.26
CA ASN A 335 -7.05 4.58 12.22
C ASN A 335 -8.11 3.48 12.22
N MET A 336 -9.40 3.84 12.17
CA MET A 336 -10.50 2.85 12.12
C MET A 336 -10.41 1.94 10.88
N VAL A 337 -9.97 2.47 9.74
CA VAL A 337 -9.77 1.69 8.51
C VAL A 337 -8.56 0.78 8.68
N ILE A 338 -7.43 1.31 9.17
CA ILE A 338 -6.20 0.53 9.38
C ILE A 338 -6.46 -0.63 10.35
N GLU A 339 -7.14 -0.36 11.46
CA GLU A 339 -7.51 -1.38 12.45
C GLU A 339 -8.40 -2.45 11.82
N ARG A 340 -9.41 -2.06 11.04
CA ARG A 340 -10.28 -3.00 10.34
C ARG A 340 -9.51 -3.88 9.36
N GLU A 341 -8.66 -3.29 8.52
CA GLU A 341 -7.87 -4.03 7.52
C GLU A 341 -6.85 -4.96 8.19
N THR A 342 -6.25 -4.54 9.32
CA THR A 342 -5.33 -5.38 10.09
C THR A 342 -6.06 -6.58 10.70
N VAL A 343 -7.26 -6.39 11.27
CA VAL A 343 -8.10 -7.48 11.77
C VAL A 343 -8.52 -8.42 10.64
N GLN A 344 -8.83 -7.90 9.45
CA GLN A 344 -9.16 -8.74 8.29
C GLN A 344 -7.97 -9.61 7.85
N LEU A 345 -6.77 -9.01 7.77
CA LEU A 345 -5.53 -9.74 7.47
C LEU A 345 -5.29 -10.86 8.50
N ASP A 346 -5.37 -10.52 9.79
CA ASP A 346 -5.13 -11.46 10.88
C ASP A 346 -6.16 -12.59 10.87
N THR A 347 -7.44 -12.27 10.68
CA THR A 347 -8.51 -13.26 10.60
C THR A 347 -8.31 -14.22 9.42
N PHE A 348 -7.90 -13.69 8.26
CA PHE A 348 -7.60 -14.51 7.08
C PHE A 348 -6.41 -15.46 7.31
N LEU A 349 -5.45 -15.06 8.13
CA LEU A 349 -4.21 -15.78 8.39
C LEU A 349 -4.17 -16.51 9.74
N GLN A 350 -5.24 -16.46 10.55
CA GLN A 350 -5.26 -16.97 11.93
C GLN A 350 -4.90 -18.46 12.04
N GLN A 351 -5.19 -19.25 11.00
CA GLN A 351 -4.85 -20.69 10.94
C GLN A 351 -3.53 -20.98 10.19
N LYS A 352 -2.80 -19.94 9.78
CA LYS A 352 -1.60 -20.00 8.93
C LYS A 352 -0.51 -19.14 9.55
N LEU A 353 -0.09 -19.48 10.78
CA LEU A 353 0.82 -18.67 11.58
C LEU A 353 2.17 -18.42 10.89
N ASP A 354 2.68 -19.40 10.15
CA ASP A 354 3.87 -19.28 9.32
C ASP A 354 3.72 -18.17 8.27
N ILE A 355 2.60 -18.18 7.53
CA ILE A 355 2.29 -17.15 6.53
C ILE A 355 2.02 -15.80 7.21
N TRP A 356 1.37 -15.81 8.38
CA TRP A 356 1.15 -14.60 9.17
C TRP A 356 2.48 -13.93 9.54
N HIS A 357 3.45 -14.68 10.06
CA HIS A 357 4.79 -14.15 10.35
C HIS A 357 5.53 -13.73 9.07
N GLN A 358 5.34 -14.48 7.98
CA GLN A 358 5.96 -14.20 6.69
C GLN A 358 5.56 -12.83 6.15
N ILE A 359 4.25 -12.56 6.09
CA ILE A 359 3.70 -11.30 5.56
C ILE A 359 3.97 -10.13 6.51
N ASN A 360 3.79 -10.34 7.80
CA ASN A 360 3.88 -9.26 8.78
C ASN A 360 5.31 -8.83 9.12
N HIS A 361 6.29 -9.73 9.00
CA HIS A 361 7.65 -9.42 9.41
C HIS A 361 8.71 -9.95 8.45
N LEU A 362 8.73 -11.26 8.16
CA LEU A 362 9.90 -11.89 7.54
C LEU A 362 10.16 -11.39 6.11
N ASN A 363 9.13 -11.10 5.32
CA ASN A 363 9.30 -10.54 3.97
C ASN A 363 9.96 -9.16 4.02
N ALA A 364 9.46 -8.27 4.86
CA ALA A 364 10.08 -6.96 5.07
C ALA A 364 11.50 -7.09 5.65
N GLY A 365 11.72 -8.04 6.56
CA GLY A 365 13.04 -8.36 7.08
C GLY A 365 14.03 -8.80 5.98
N LYS A 366 13.60 -9.60 5.00
CA LYS A 366 14.44 -9.96 3.83
C LYS A 366 14.79 -8.74 2.97
N LEU A 367 13.87 -7.78 2.84
CA LEU A 367 14.05 -6.57 2.04
C LEU A 367 14.96 -5.54 2.73
N PHE A 368 14.85 -5.43 4.05
CA PHE A 368 15.38 -4.29 4.81
C PHE A 368 16.27 -4.67 5.99
N GLY A 369 16.62 -5.94 6.19
CA GLY A 369 17.28 -6.41 7.40
C GLY A 369 18.59 -5.70 7.77
N SER A 370 19.33 -5.17 6.78
CA SER A 370 20.51 -4.33 7.03
C SER A 370 20.21 -2.94 7.60
N HIS A 371 18.95 -2.51 7.60
CA HIS A 371 18.48 -1.19 8.01
C HIS A 371 17.59 -1.21 9.26
N LEU A 372 17.17 -2.41 9.72
CA LEU A 372 16.23 -2.61 10.82
C LEU A 372 16.94 -3.05 12.11
N ASP A 373 18.04 -2.38 12.44
CA ASP A 373 19.11 -2.78 13.36
C ASP A 373 18.68 -3.28 14.76
N HIS A 374 18.06 -4.47 14.85
CA HIS A 374 17.84 -5.31 16.03
C HIS A 374 17.63 -6.75 15.54
N GLY A 375 18.66 -7.33 14.89
CA GLY A 375 18.78 -8.75 14.54
C GLY A 375 17.46 -9.48 14.29
N ILE A 376 17.07 -9.62 13.02
CA ILE A 376 15.98 -10.51 12.61
C ILE A 376 16.25 -11.88 13.23
N LYS A 377 15.57 -12.16 14.34
CA LYS A 377 15.61 -13.46 15.00
C LYS A 377 15.02 -14.44 14.00
N LYS A 378 15.72 -15.54 13.73
CA LYS A 378 15.19 -16.57 12.84
C LYS A 378 13.87 -17.08 13.42
N LEU A 379 12.99 -17.63 12.58
CA LEU A 379 11.71 -18.21 13.02
C LEU A 379 11.91 -19.17 14.22
N ASP A 380 13.02 -19.91 14.25
CA ASP A 380 13.41 -20.82 15.32
C ASP A 380 13.76 -20.12 16.66
N ASP A 381 14.23 -18.87 16.62
CA ASP A 381 14.52 -18.05 17.81
C ASP A 381 13.25 -17.33 18.35
N LEU A 382 12.20 -17.24 17.52
CA LEU A 382 10.92 -16.61 17.84
C LEU A 382 9.92 -17.62 18.41
N MET A 383 9.99 -18.87 17.95
CA MET A 383 9.22 -20.00 18.44
C MET A 383 10.04 -20.71 19.52
N GLY A 384 9.99 -20.22 20.76
CA GLY A 384 10.66 -20.89 21.89
C GLY A 384 10.25 -22.36 22.03
N PRO A 385 11.07 -23.23 22.68
CA PRO A 385 10.86 -24.68 22.72
C PRO A 385 9.52 -25.14 23.36
N GLN A 386 8.72 -24.23 23.91
CA GLN A 386 7.41 -24.51 24.49
C GLN A 386 6.25 -24.54 23.48
N VAL A 387 6.43 -24.03 22.25
CA VAL A 387 5.38 -24.06 21.20
C VAL A 387 5.41 -25.37 20.40
N LEU A 388 6.43 -26.22 20.59
CA LEU A 388 6.61 -27.49 19.88
C LEU A 388 5.67 -28.64 20.31
N THR A 389 4.74 -28.40 21.23
CA THR A 389 3.82 -29.43 21.74
C THR A 389 2.36 -29.05 21.61
N ALA A 390 1.89 -28.86 20.38
CA ALA A 390 0.50 -29.10 20.02
C ALA A 390 0.47 -29.86 18.68
N LYS A 391 0.59 -31.20 18.78
CA LYS A 391 0.35 -32.10 17.66
C LYS A 391 -1.11 -31.96 17.24
N TYR A 392 -1.35 -31.52 16.00
CA TYR A 392 -2.66 -31.63 15.37
C TYR A 392 -2.91 -33.09 14.98
N GLU A 393 -3.82 -33.76 15.69
CA GLU A 393 -4.55 -34.90 15.15
C GLU A 393 -5.66 -34.38 14.23
N LEU A 394 -5.60 -34.83 12.98
CA LEU A 394 -6.59 -34.59 11.93
C LEU A 394 -7.96 -35.14 12.35
N GLN A 395 -8.98 -34.29 12.40
CA GLN A 395 -10.33 -34.68 12.01
C GLN A 395 -10.88 -33.72 10.96
N SER A 396 -10.78 -34.21 9.73
CA SER A 396 -11.46 -33.72 8.54
C SER A 396 -12.97 -33.93 8.66
N SER A 397 -13.78 -32.86 8.66
CA SER A 397 -15.09 -32.85 7.99
C SER A 397 -15.72 -31.45 8.02
N ALA A 398 -16.33 -31.09 6.89
CA ALA A 398 -17.24 -29.96 6.64
C ALA A 398 -16.62 -28.67 6.04
N PHE A 399 -16.21 -28.76 4.77
CA PHE A 399 -16.31 -27.64 3.83
C PHE A 399 -16.85 -28.16 2.48
N ILE A 400 -18.18 -28.11 2.32
CA ILE A 400 -18.83 -27.97 1.00
C ILE A 400 -20.04 -27.06 1.19
N SER A 401 -20.10 -26.04 0.34
CA SER A 401 -21.28 -25.29 -0.13
C SER A 401 -21.22 -23.81 0.20
N PHE A 402 -20.68 -23.02 -0.73
CA PHE A 402 -21.36 -21.84 -1.25
C PHE A 402 -20.85 -21.56 -2.68
N ALA A 403 -21.55 -22.15 -3.64
CA ALA A 403 -21.62 -21.68 -5.03
C ALA A 403 -23.05 -21.95 -5.50
N ALA A 404 -23.87 -20.90 -5.54
CA ALA A 404 -25.09 -20.78 -6.33
C ALA A 404 -25.34 -19.28 -6.56
#